data_AF-A0A9E0I5Q3-F1
#
_entry.id   AF-A0A9E0I5Q3-F1
#
_cell.length_a   1.000
_cell.length_b   1.000
_cell.length_c   1.000
_cell.angle_alpha   90.00
_cell.angle_beta   90.00
_cell.angle_gamma   90.00
#
_symmetry.space_group_name_H-M   'P 1'
#
loop_
_entity.id
_entity.type
_entity.pdbx_description
1 polymer ?
#
loop_
_entity_poly.entity_id
_entity_poly.type
_entity_poly.pdbx_seq_one_letter_code
_entity_poly.pdbx_strand_id
1 'polypeptide(L)'
;GDLGVALTDVVGMDAFLVDFDLYFAKLFDGLRHDSGDPVEWGEKALAHYAKLRIDARAKRLVFSDGLDIPTALSIYRHFADRVQLGFGIGTNLSNDVGIKPLNIVMKLTEANGQSVAKLSDTPGKTLCQNDTFLAYLRQVFQIQGA
;
A
#
# COMPACT_ATOMS: atom_id res chain seq x y z
N GLY A 1 -19.65 2.22 -2.84
CA GLY A 1 -19.46 3.69 -2.97
C GLY A 1 -18.38 3.91 -4.01
N ASP A 2 -18.39 5.04 -4.71
CA ASP A 2 -17.74 5.20 -6.03
C ASP A 2 -16.22 4.93 -6.12
N LEU A 3 -15.49 4.86 -5.00
CA LEU A 3 -14.11 4.31 -4.95
C LEU A 3 -13.87 3.56 -3.63
N GLY A 4 -13.96 2.23 -3.65
CA GLY A 4 -13.81 1.34 -2.50
C GLY A 4 -12.45 0.66 -2.35
N VAL A 5 -11.34 1.28 -2.77
CA VAL A 5 -9.99 0.68 -2.63
C VAL A 5 -9.23 1.32 -1.47
N ALA A 6 -8.89 0.55 -0.44
CA ALA A 6 -8.15 1.05 0.72
C ALA A 6 -6.62 1.02 0.49
N LEU A 7 -5.93 2.12 0.83
CA LEU A 7 -4.47 2.15 0.88
C LEU A 7 -3.98 1.58 2.22
N THR A 8 -3.07 0.60 2.18
CA THR A 8 -2.75 -0.22 3.35
C THR A 8 -1.44 0.16 4.05
N ASP A 9 -0.62 1.02 3.45
CA ASP A 9 0.78 1.18 3.83
C ASP A 9 1.08 2.52 4.52
N VAL A 10 0.08 3.19 5.10
CA VAL A 10 0.36 4.43 5.85
C VAL A 10 1.23 4.14 7.07
N VAL A 11 0.86 3.09 7.81
CA VAL A 11 1.59 2.56 8.97
C VAL A 11 2.20 1.18 8.71
N GLY A 12 1.90 0.58 7.57
CA GLY A 12 2.36 -0.74 7.16
C GLY A 12 1.22 -1.76 7.10
N MET A 13 1.38 -2.78 6.26
CA MET A 13 0.34 -3.76 5.96
C MET A 13 -0.12 -4.53 7.20
N ASP A 14 0.80 -4.93 8.07
CA ASP A 14 0.45 -5.73 9.24
C ASP A 14 -0.41 -4.95 10.25
N ALA A 15 -0.06 -3.68 10.49
CA ALA A 15 -0.87 -2.78 11.31
C ALA A 15 -2.24 -2.51 10.67
N PHE A 16 -2.29 -2.31 9.35
CA PHE A 16 -3.56 -2.15 8.64
C PHE A 16 -4.48 -3.36 8.77
N LEU A 17 -3.93 -4.59 8.67
CA LEU A 17 -4.73 -5.82 8.77
C LEU A 17 -5.32 -6.07 10.16
N VAL A 18 -4.72 -5.50 11.22
CA VAL A 18 -5.30 -5.52 12.58
C VAL A 18 -6.61 -4.73 12.60
N ASP A 19 -6.64 -3.57 11.94
CA ASP A 19 -7.81 -2.68 11.88
C ASP A 19 -8.83 -3.12 10.81
N PHE A 20 -8.40 -3.87 9.78
CA PHE A 20 -9.22 -4.26 8.64
C PHE A 20 -10.10 -5.49 8.94
N ASP A 21 -11.08 -5.32 9.83
CA ASP A 21 -11.99 -6.38 10.25
C ASP A 21 -12.99 -6.83 9.15
N LEU A 22 -13.91 -7.74 9.50
CA LEU A 22 -14.94 -8.26 8.58
C LEU A 22 -15.85 -7.15 8.01
N TYR A 23 -16.15 -6.12 8.81
CA TYR A 23 -17.02 -5.03 8.37
C TYR A 23 -16.31 -4.22 7.28
N PHE A 24 -15.07 -3.81 7.51
CA PHE A 24 -14.29 -3.08 6.50
C PHE A 24 -13.97 -3.94 5.29
N ALA A 25 -13.60 -5.20 5.50
CA ALA A 25 -13.31 -6.12 4.40
C ALA A 25 -14.52 -6.40 3.51
N LYS A 26 -15.76 -6.26 4.02
CA LYS A 26 -16.98 -6.30 3.19
C LYS A 26 -17.26 -4.97 2.50
N LEU A 27 -17.03 -3.85 3.18
CA LEU A 27 -17.32 -2.51 2.69
C LEU A 27 -16.40 -2.06 1.53
N PHE A 28 -15.10 -2.36 1.63
CA PHE A 28 -14.13 -2.02 0.60
C PHE A 28 -14.13 -3.06 -0.53
N ASP A 29 -14.08 -2.59 -1.77
CA ASP A 29 -13.98 -3.40 -2.98
C ASP A 29 -12.57 -3.98 -3.18
N GLY A 30 -11.55 -3.41 -2.53
CA GLY A 30 -10.17 -3.86 -2.70
C GLY A 30 -9.14 -3.14 -1.84
N LEU A 31 -7.88 -3.49 -2.07
CA LEU A 31 -6.71 -2.92 -1.40
C LEU A 31 -5.70 -2.39 -2.44
N ARG A 32 -4.90 -1.39 -2.06
CA ARG A 32 -3.83 -0.84 -2.90
C ARG A 32 -2.46 -1.00 -2.25
N HIS A 33 -1.53 -1.58 -3.00
CA HIS A 33 -0.11 -1.71 -2.72
C HIS A 33 0.67 -0.49 -3.24
N ASP A 34 1.47 0.12 -2.36
CA ASP A 34 2.23 1.36 -2.62
C ASP A 34 3.64 1.38 -1.96
N SER A 35 4.02 0.29 -1.27
CA SER A 35 5.37 0.07 -0.76
C SER A 35 5.59 -1.41 -0.36
N GLY A 36 6.86 -1.81 -0.24
CA GLY A 36 7.25 -3.18 0.14
C GLY A 36 7.15 -4.20 -1.01
N ASP A 37 7.41 -5.47 -0.71
CA ASP A 37 7.34 -6.55 -1.71
C ASP A 37 5.88 -6.79 -2.14
N PRO A 38 5.55 -6.68 -3.44
CA PRO A 38 4.17 -6.82 -3.92
C PRO A 38 3.62 -8.25 -3.78
N VAL A 39 4.48 -9.26 -3.86
CA VAL A 39 4.07 -10.67 -3.71
C VAL A 39 3.76 -10.94 -2.24
N GLU A 40 4.65 -10.57 -1.32
CA GLU A 40 4.41 -10.73 0.11
C GLU A 40 3.13 -10.01 0.54
N TRP A 41 2.97 -8.74 0.12
CA TRP A 41 1.77 -7.95 0.40
C TRP A 41 0.50 -8.62 -0.14
N GLY A 42 0.55 -9.13 -1.38
CA GLY A 42 -0.59 -9.79 -2.01
C GLY A 42 -0.98 -11.10 -1.31
N GLU A 43 0.01 -11.89 -0.88
CA GLU A 43 -0.24 -13.11 -0.11
C GLU A 43 -0.84 -12.79 1.27
N LYS A 44 -0.36 -11.75 1.96
CA LYS A 44 -0.96 -11.28 3.22
C LYS A 44 -2.42 -10.87 3.03
N ALA A 45 -2.73 -10.12 1.96
CA ALA A 45 -4.10 -9.72 1.64
C ALA A 45 -5.02 -10.94 1.40
N LEU A 46 -4.57 -11.92 0.61
CA LEU A 46 -5.34 -13.13 0.31
C LEU A 46 -5.55 -14.00 1.55
N ALA A 47 -4.52 -14.18 2.37
CA ALA A 47 -4.61 -14.90 3.63
C ALA A 47 -5.61 -14.24 4.58
N HIS A 48 -5.64 -12.90 4.63
CA HIS A 48 -6.58 -12.15 5.45
C HIS A 48 -8.03 -12.32 4.97
N TYR A 49 -8.29 -12.19 3.67
CA TYR A 49 -9.63 -12.47 3.13
C TYR A 49 -10.09 -13.90 3.43
N ALA A 50 -9.19 -14.89 3.28
CA ALA A 50 -9.50 -16.28 3.62
C ALA A 50 -9.83 -16.47 5.11
N LYS A 51 -9.06 -15.84 6.01
CA LYS A 51 -9.32 -15.84 7.47
C LYS A 51 -10.71 -15.27 7.80
N LEU A 52 -11.14 -14.26 7.06
CA LEU A 52 -12.46 -13.63 7.19
C LEU A 52 -13.57 -14.35 6.39
N ARG A 53 -13.24 -15.46 5.70
CA ARG A 53 -14.16 -16.23 4.84
C ARG A 53 -14.77 -15.38 3.72
N ILE A 54 -13.99 -14.48 3.15
CA ILE A 54 -14.34 -13.66 1.99
C ILE A 54 -13.71 -14.29 0.75
N ASP A 55 -14.50 -14.45 -0.31
CA ASP A 55 -13.98 -14.84 -1.62
C ASP A 55 -13.17 -13.67 -2.21
N ALA A 56 -11.86 -13.85 -2.31
CA ALA A 56 -10.95 -12.85 -2.86
C ALA A 56 -11.24 -12.55 -4.35
N ARG A 57 -11.90 -13.44 -5.10
CA ARG A 57 -12.29 -13.18 -6.50
C ARG A 57 -13.30 -12.03 -6.63
N ALA A 58 -14.05 -11.77 -5.57
CA ALA A 58 -14.95 -10.62 -5.49
C ALA A 58 -14.25 -9.31 -5.07
N LYS A 59 -12.94 -9.36 -4.82
CA LYS A 59 -12.11 -8.22 -4.40
C LYS A 59 -11.10 -7.86 -5.48
N ARG A 60 -10.49 -6.69 -5.33
CA ARG A 60 -9.42 -6.19 -6.21
C ARG A 60 -8.15 -5.87 -5.43
N LEU A 61 -7.01 -6.25 -5.98
CA LEU A 61 -5.71 -5.76 -5.55
C LEU A 61 -5.15 -4.81 -6.61
N VAL A 62 -4.83 -3.58 -6.21
CA VAL A 62 -4.26 -2.57 -7.09
C VAL A 62 -2.79 -2.39 -6.74
N PHE A 63 -1.89 -2.59 -7.70
CA PHE A 63 -0.45 -2.39 -7.52
C PHE A 63 -0.02 -1.08 -8.18
N SER A 64 0.67 -0.21 -7.44
CA SER A 64 1.06 1.11 -7.96
C SER A 64 2.45 1.61 -7.53
N ASP A 65 3.25 0.82 -6.82
CA ASP A 65 4.60 1.23 -6.40
C ASP A 65 5.61 1.12 -7.55
N GLY A 66 5.80 2.22 -8.29
CA GLY A 66 6.93 2.37 -9.21
C GLY A 66 7.01 1.33 -10.33
N LEU A 67 5.86 0.82 -10.79
CA LEU A 67 5.81 -0.29 -11.74
C LEU A 67 6.30 0.06 -13.14
N ASP A 68 6.76 -0.98 -13.83
CA ASP A 68 6.94 -1.05 -15.28
C ASP A 68 6.13 -2.23 -15.86
N ILE A 69 6.12 -2.39 -17.19
CA ILE A 69 5.36 -3.47 -17.84
C ILE A 69 5.85 -4.88 -17.41
N PRO A 70 7.17 -5.19 -17.39
CA PRO A 70 7.65 -6.49 -16.93
C PRO A 70 7.24 -6.85 -15.50
N THR A 71 7.36 -5.92 -14.55
CA THR A 71 6.98 -6.14 -13.14
C THR A 71 5.48 -6.33 -13.00
N ALA A 72 4.65 -5.53 -13.68
CA ALA A 72 3.21 -5.69 -13.70
C ALA A 72 2.79 -7.07 -14.25
N LEU A 73 3.43 -7.55 -15.33
CA LEU A 73 3.17 -8.88 -15.89
C LEU A 73 3.60 -10.01 -14.96
N SER A 74 4.71 -9.84 -14.24
CA SER A 74 5.17 -10.82 -13.23
C SER A 74 4.13 -10.97 -12.11
N ILE A 75 3.67 -9.84 -11.56
CA ILE A 75 2.63 -9.81 -10.52
C ILE A 75 1.32 -10.40 -11.06
N TYR A 76 0.94 -10.06 -12.29
CA TYR A 76 -0.24 -10.63 -12.93
C TYR A 76 -0.19 -12.16 -12.98
N ARG A 77 0.92 -12.73 -13.47
CA ARG A 77 1.09 -14.18 -13.56
C ARG A 77 1.01 -14.88 -12.20
N HIS A 78 1.43 -14.20 -11.13
CA HIS A 78 1.38 -14.76 -9.77
C HIS A 78 -0.05 -14.79 -9.18
N PHE A 79 -0.89 -13.80 -9.49
CA PHE A 79 -2.18 -13.59 -8.81
C PHE A 79 -3.44 -13.71 -9.69
N ALA A 80 -3.34 -13.70 -11.02
CA ALA A 80 -4.48 -13.53 -11.94
C ALA A 80 -5.63 -14.52 -11.70
N ASP A 81 -5.32 -15.76 -11.32
CA ASP A 81 -6.34 -16.79 -11.09
C ASP A 81 -6.95 -16.74 -9.68
N ARG A 82 -6.55 -15.81 -8.81
CA ARG A 82 -6.92 -15.78 -7.38
C ARG A 82 -7.71 -14.54 -6.98
N VAL A 83 -7.50 -13.42 -7.66
CA VAL A 83 -8.09 -12.12 -7.32
C VAL A 83 -8.09 -11.19 -8.53
N GLN A 84 -8.98 -10.20 -8.57
CA GLN A 84 -8.95 -9.19 -9.63
C GLN A 84 -7.75 -8.26 -9.43
N LEU A 85 -7.09 -7.89 -10.52
CA LEU A 85 -5.86 -7.09 -10.49
C LEU A 85 -6.06 -5.76 -11.19
N GLY A 86 -5.46 -4.71 -10.63
CA GLY A 86 -5.28 -3.41 -11.28
C GLY A 86 -3.82 -2.97 -11.16
N PHE A 87 -3.31 -2.28 -12.19
CA PHE A 87 -1.93 -1.79 -12.22
C PHE A 87 -1.91 -0.30 -12.53
N GLY A 88 -1.41 0.49 -11.59
CA GLY A 88 -1.16 1.92 -11.77
C GLY A 88 0.29 2.13 -12.22
N ILE A 89 0.49 2.41 -13.51
CA ILE A 89 1.81 2.67 -14.08
C ILE A 89 1.92 4.17 -14.38
N GLY A 90 2.79 4.86 -13.63
CA GLY A 90 2.98 6.31 -13.71
C GLY A 90 4.16 6.67 -14.61
N THR A 91 5.30 7.00 -14.01
CA THR A 91 6.50 7.51 -14.69
C THR A 91 6.94 6.68 -15.88
N ASN A 92 6.92 5.34 -15.77
CA ASN A 92 7.30 4.45 -16.88
C ASN A 92 6.36 4.56 -18.09
N LEU A 93 5.10 4.95 -17.89
CA LEU A 93 4.16 5.18 -19.00
C LEU A 93 4.27 6.61 -19.55
N SER A 94 4.34 7.61 -18.68
CA SER A 94 4.20 9.02 -19.07
C SER A 94 5.51 9.76 -19.31
N ASN A 95 6.67 9.19 -18.93
CA ASN A 95 7.98 9.84 -19.03
C ASN A 95 9.11 8.84 -19.33
N ASP A 96 8.86 7.89 -20.24
CA ASP A 96 9.86 6.93 -20.75
C ASP A 96 10.35 7.36 -22.14
N VAL A 97 11.12 8.45 -22.17
CA VAL A 97 11.62 9.08 -23.41
C VAL A 97 13.16 9.04 -23.53
N GLY A 98 13.81 8.13 -22.78
CA GLY A 98 15.27 7.98 -22.78
C GLY A 98 16.04 9.01 -21.95
N ILE A 99 15.35 9.90 -21.24
CA ILE A 99 15.93 10.88 -20.31
C ILE A 99 15.54 10.48 -18.88
N LYS A 100 16.46 10.60 -17.93
CA LYS A 100 16.19 10.33 -16.51
C LYS A 100 15.09 11.27 -15.99
N PRO A 101 13.94 10.76 -15.54
CA PRO A 101 12.88 11.58 -14.97
C PRO A 101 13.32 12.29 -13.70
N LEU A 102 12.80 13.50 -13.47
CA LEU A 102 12.94 14.18 -12.19
C LEU A 102 12.11 13.44 -11.13
N ASN A 103 12.70 13.19 -9.97
CA ASN A 103 12.01 12.60 -8.82
C ASN A 103 11.62 13.72 -7.84
N ILE A 104 10.40 14.23 -7.97
CA ILE A 104 9.87 15.33 -7.18
C ILE A 104 8.66 14.82 -6.40
N VAL A 105 8.62 15.10 -5.10
CA VAL A 105 7.51 14.72 -4.21
C VAL A 105 7.02 15.93 -3.42
N MET A 106 5.71 15.97 -3.17
CA MET A 106 5.08 16.88 -2.22
C MET A 106 4.35 16.02 -1.19
N LYS A 107 4.60 16.24 0.11
CA LYS A 107 4.00 15.46 1.18
C LYS A 107 3.36 16.37 2.22
N LEU A 108 2.29 15.89 2.84
CA LEU A 108 1.69 16.54 4.00
C LEU A 108 2.64 16.41 5.20
N THR A 109 2.95 17.53 5.85
CA THR A 109 3.82 17.58 7.04
C THR A 109 3.06 17.93 8.31
N GLU A 110 1.93 18.64 8.18
CA GLU A 110 1.10 19.09 9.29
C GLU A 110 -0.38 19.07 8.92
N ALA A 111 -1.25 18.78 9.89
CA ALA A 111 -2.69 19.00 9.82
C ALA A 111 -3.18 19.56 11.16
N ASN A 112 -3.99 20.62 11.14
CA ASN A 112 -4.52 21.28 12.35
C ASN A 112 -3.43 21.66 13.38
N GLY A 113 -2.26 22.12 12.93
CA GLY A 113 -1.16 22.49 13.84
C GLY A 113 -0.41 21.30 14.45
N GLN A 114 -0.66 20.06 13.99
CA GLN A 114 -0.05 18.84 14.51
C GLN A 114 0.72 18.09 13.42
N SER A 115 1.86 17.51 13.80
CA SER A 115 2.69 16.71 12.88
C SER A 115 1.92 15.49 12.35
N VAL A 116 2.15 15.15 11.08
CA VAL A 116 1.68 13.90 10.47
C VAL A 116 2.86 13.10 9.90
N ALA A 117 2.66 11.79 9.69
CA ALA A 117 3.69 10.91 9.14
C ALA A 117 3.09 9.75 8.33
N LYS A 118 3.88 9.26 7.36
CA LYS A 118 3.74 7.96 6.70
C LYS A 118 4.99 7.14 7.03
N LEU A 119 4.81 5.94 7.56
CA LEU A 119 5.91 5.01 7.88
C LEU A 119 6.23 4.13 6.66
N SER A 120 5.20 3.58 5.99
CA SER A 120 5.33 2.64 4.86
C SER A 120 6.02 1.32 5.20
N ASP A 121 5.83 0.31 4.35
CA ASP A 121 6.47 -1.00 4.48
C ASP A 121 7.93 -0.98 3.95
N THR A 122 8.42 0.16 3.43
CA THR A 122 9.81 0.33 2.98
C THR A 122 10.60 1.27 3.90
N PRO A 123 11.68 0.80 4.54
CA PRO A 123 12.55 1.66 5.35
C PRO A 123 13.08 2.86 4.56
N GLY A 124 13.17 4.02 5.22
CA GLY A 124 13.75 5.24 4.63
C GLY A 124 12.81 6.11 3.78
N LYS A 125 11.53 5.76 3.61
CA LYS A 125 10.53 6.62 2.94
C LYS A 125 9.89 7.68 3.88
N THR A 126 10.22 7.67 5.17
CA THR A 126 9.68 8.61 6.19
C THR A 126 10.31 10.00 6.08
N LEU A 127 9.49 11.05 5.96
CA LEU A 127 9.92 12.46 5.86
C LEU A 127 9.54 13.32 7.07
N CYS A 128 8.93 12.74 8.11
CA CYS A 128 8.57 13.50 9.31
C CYS A 128 9.86 13.89 10.06
N GLN A 129 10.00 15.16 10.41
CA GLN A 129 11.15 15.70 11.13
C GLN A 129 10.98 15.69 12.65
N ASN A 130 9.80 15.27 13.13
CA ASN A 130 9.48 15.20 14.54
C ASN A 130 9.69 13.76 15.05
N ASP A 131 10.90 13.49 15.55
CA ASP A 131 11.29 12.15 16.02
C ASP A 131 10.43 11.67 17.19
N THR A 132 9.99 12.57 18.07
CA THR A 132 9.09 12.25 19.19
C THR A 132 7.75 11.73 18.67
N PHE A 133 7.18 12.40 17.67
CA PHE A 133 5.93 11.97 17.05
C PHE A 133 6.09 10.63 16.31
N LEU A 134 7.21 10.43 15.61
CA LEU A 134 7.50 9.16 14.94
C LEU A 134 7.65 8.00 15.93
N ALA A 135 8.37 8.21 17.04
CA ALA A 135 8.53 7.21 18.09
C ALA A 135 7.17 6.84 18.71
N TYR A 136 6.33 7.85 19.00
CA TYR A 136 4.98 7.65 19.48
C TYR A 136 4.13 6.84 18.50
N LEU A 137 4.13 7.19 17.21
CA LEU A 137 3.36 6.50 16.18
C LEU A 137 3.76 5.02 16.06
N ARG A 138 5.08 4.73 16.05
CA ARG A 138 5.59 3.35 16.03
C ARG A 138 5.16 2.57 17.26
N GLN A 139 5.18 3.19 18.44
CA GLN A 139 4.73 2.54 19.68
C GLN A 139 3.24 2.19 19.63
N VAL A 140 2.39 3.11 19.17
CA VAL A 140 0.94 2.90 19.09
C VAL A 140 0.60 1.74 18.16
N PHE A 141 1.25 1.67 16.99
CA PHE A 141 1.03 0.60 16.01
C PHE A 141 1.92 -0.63 16.20
N GLN A 142 2.68 -0.70 17.31
CA GLN A 142 3.55 -1.82 17.66
C GLN A 142 4.57 -2.19 16.56
N ILE A 143 5.06 -1.19 15.83
CA ILE A 143 6.02 -1.36 14.73
C ILE A 143 7.42 -1.48 15.33
N GLN A 144 8.05 -2.64 15.16
CA GLN A 144 9.38 -2.92 15.69
C GLN A 144 10.48 -2.32 14.80
N GLY A 145 11.29 -1.41 15.36
CA GLY A 145 12.60 -1.03 14.82
C GLY A 145 12.58 -0.22 13.52
N ALA A 146 13.54 0.68 13.39
CA ALA A 146 13.94 1.31 12.13
C ALA A 146 15.39 0.93 11.87
#